data_AF-A0A353WG59-F1
#
_entry.id   AF-A0A353WG59-F1
#
_cell.length_a   1.000
_cell.length_b   1.000
_cell.length_c   1.000
_cell.angle_alpha   90.00
_cell.angle_beta   90.00
_cell.angle_gamma   90.00
#
_symmetry.space_group_name_H-M   'P 1'
#
loop_
_entity.id
_entity.type
_entity.pdbx_description
1 polymer ?
#
loop_
_entity_poly.entity_id
_entity_poly.type
_entity_poly.pdbx_seq_one_letter_code
_entity_poly.pdbx_strand_id
1 'polypeptide(L)'
;MNIAIRVDASLEIGIGHLMRCLTLADTFRKFGVYTRFICRHIPTRSYELLIKSGHDVSLLVREDKNVLESELEHAKWLGVNQEFDAIETLEALADSNWDWVIVDHYALDYRWEDAVKKSTTKMLVIDDLSDRQHTCDIFLNQNIVDDAESLYANKLPRDAIKLIGPKYALLREEFLVARSKVTFRTGPIKTILVSFGGTDVNNVTS
;
A
#
# COMPACT_ATOMS: atom_id res chain seq x y z
N MET A 1 -19.91 -0.27 -5.74
CA MET A 1 -18.97 -0.23 -4.62
C MET A 1 -17.75 0.55 -5.06
N ASN A 2 -17.32 1.50 -4.25
CA ASN A 2 -16.25 2.45 -4.51
C ASN A 2 -15.14 2.25 -3.47
N ILE A 3 -13.92 2.01 -3.95
CA ILE A 3 -12.74 1.80 -3.11
C ILE A 3 -11.67 2.82 -3.47
N ALA A 4 -11.26 3.63 -2.52
CA ALA A 4 -10.12 4.52 -2.66
C ALA A 4 -8.86 3.88 -2.08
N ILE A 5 -7.71 4.12 -2.69
CA ILE A 5 -6.42 3.55 -2.28
C ILE A 5 -5.40 4.68 -2.16
N ARG A 6 -5.02 5.04 -0.92
CA ARG A 6 -3.92 5.97 -0.65
C ARG A 6 -2.61 5.21 -0.66
N VAL A 7 -1.79 5.49 -1.67
CA VAL A 7 -0.47 4.86 -1.85
C VAL A 7 0.43 5.78 -2.68
N ASP A 8 1.73 5.76 -2.40
CA ASP A 8 2.73 6.45 -3.19
C ASP A 8 3.75 5.49 -3.78
N ALA A 9 4.43 5.97 -4.82
CA ALA A 9 5.63 5.36 -5.37
C ALA A 9 6.62 6.45 -5.75
N SER A 10 7.91 6.19 -5.55
CA SER A 10 8.97 7.10 -5.97
C SER A 10 10.27 6.32 -6.11
N LEU A 11 11.36 7.00 -6.48
CA LEU A 11 12.69 6.37 -6.43
C LEU A 11 13.11 6.01 -5.01
N GLU A 12 12.66 6.79 -4.01
CA GLU A 12 13.00 6.58 -2.60
C GLU A 12 12.09 5.54 -1.93
N ILE A 13 10.79 5.60 -2.19
CA ILE A 13 9.78 4.64 -1.66
C ILE A 13 9.89 3.28 -2.39
N GLY A 14 10.36 3.30 -3.64
CA GLY A 14 10.21 2.18 -4.56
C GLY A 14 8.79 2.06 -5.10
N ILE A 15 8.51 0.95 -5.78
CA ILE A 15 7.19 0.67 -6.40
C ILE A 15 6.43 -0.49 -5.72
N GLY A 16 6.96 -1.04 -4.63
CA GLY A 16 6.41 -2.22 -3.97
C GLY A 16 4.97 -2.03 -3.49
N HIS A 17 4.73 -0.93 -2.75
CA HIS A 17 3.41 -0.51 -2.27
C HIS A 17 2.40 -0.41 -3.41
N LEU A 18 2.74 0.36 -4.45
CA LEU A 18 1.88 0.53 -5.62
C LEU A 18 1.55 -0.81 -6.30
N MET A 19 2.54 -1.68 -6.52
CA MET A 19 2.33 -2.93 -7.24
C MET A 19 1.43 -3.92 -6.48
N ARG A 20 1.52 -3.98 -5.14
CA ARG A 20 0.62 -4.83 -4.34
C ARG A 20 -0.79 -4.24 -4.25
N CYS A 21 -0.91 -2.92 -4.11
CA CYS A 21 -2.19 -2.23 -4.21
C CYS A 21 -2.86 -2.41 -5.57
N LEU A 22 -2.11 -2.32 -6.66
CA LEU A 22 -2.60 -2.58 -8.03
C LEU A 22 -3.11 -4.02 -8.18
N THR A 23 -2.36 -5.00 -7.65
CA THR A 23 -2.79 -6.40 -7.66
C THR A 23 -4.14 -6.60 -6.98
N LEU A 24 -4.35 -5.94 -5.83
CA LEU A 24 -5.60 -5.97 -5.10
C LEU A 24 -6.72 -5.24 -5.86
N ALA A 25 -6.43 -4.06 -6.41
CA ALA A 25 -7.37 -3.25 -7.17
C ALA A 25 -7.84 -3.95 -8.47
N ASP A 26 -6.92 -4.57 -9.21
CA ASP A 26 -7.23 -5.37 -10.40
C ASP A 26 -8.21 -6.50 -10.06
N THR A 27 -8.00 -7.15 -8.91
CA THR A 27 -8.92 -8.18 -8.40
C THR A 27 -10.30 -7.59 -8.11
N PHE A 28 -10.40 -6.44 -7.44
CA PHE A 28 -11.68 -5.78 -7.20
C PHE A 28 -12.39 -5.38 -8.50
N ARG A 29 -11.66 -4.86 -9.49
CA ARG A 29 -12.23 -4.51 -10.80
C ARG A 29 -12.84 -5.70 -11.52
N LYS A 30 -12.26 -6.90 -11.41
CA LYS A 30 -12.86 -8.14 -11.95
C LYS A 30 -14.25 -8.43 -11.37
N PHE A 31 -14.56 -7.92 -10.18
CA PHE A 31 -15.87 -7.99 -9.53
C PHE A 31 -16.75 -6.74 -9.76
N GLY A 32 -16.40 -5.88 -10.72
CA GLY A 32 -17.19 -4.69 -11.06
C GLY A 32 -17.08 -3.54 -10.05
N VAL A 33 -16.06 -3.55 -9.20
CA VAL A 33 -15.80 -2.50 -8.21
C VAL A 33 -15.11 -1.31 -8.87
N TYR A 34 -15.55 -0.10 -8.54
CA TYR A 34 -14.87 1.13 -8.93
C TYR A 34 -13.72 1.42 -7.96
N THR A 35 -12.57 1.79 -8.50
CA THR A 35 -11.33 1.96 -7.74
C THR A 35 -10.64 3.25 -8.15
N ARG A 36 -10.21 4.04 -7.16
CA ARG A 36 -9.40 5.24 -7.34
C ARG A 36 -8.11 5.15 -6.54
N PHE A 37 -7.00 5.48 -7.16
CA PHE A 37 -5.73 5.69 -6.48
C PHE A 37 -5.58 7.16 -6.11
N ILE A 38 -5.16 7.42 -4.87
CA ILE A 38 -4.83 8.74 -4.37
C ILE A 38 -3.33 8.76 -4.11
N CYS A 39 -2.62 9.51 -4.94
CA CYS A 39 -1.15 9.55 -4.96
C CYS A 39 -0.68 10.99 -4.85
N ARG A 40 0.32 11.23 -4.02
CA ARG A 40 1.12 12.45 -4.07
C ARG A 40 2.33 12.24 -4.96
N HIS A 41 3.13 11.23 -4.62
CA HIS A 41 4.30 10.85 -5.37
C HIS A 41 4.00 9.63 -6.23
N ILE A 42 4.11 9.79 -7.55
CA ILE A 42 3.94 8.69 -8.51
C ILE A 42 4.76 8.94 -9.78
N PRO A 43 5.62 8.01 -10.22
CA PRO A 43 6.32 8.15 -11.50
C PRO A 43 5.34 8.10 -12.67
N THR A 44 5.63 8.81 -13.77
CA THR A 44 4.78 8.85 -14.97
C THR A 44 4.37 7.46 -15.46
N ARG A 45 5.33 6.53 -15.52
CA ARG A 45 5.06 5.14 -15.96
C ARG A 45 4.08 4.40 -15.03
N SER A 46 4.15 4.67 -13.73
CA SER A 46 3.25 4.10 -12.74
C SER A 46 1.84 4.67 -12.87
N TYR A 47 1.73 5.99 -13.09
CA TYR A 47 0.46 6.64 -13.39
C TYR A 47 -0.19 6.07 -14.65
N GLU A 48 0.58 5.95 -15.75
CA GLU A 48 0.12 5.36 -17.01
C GLU A 48 -0.33 3.91 -16.84
N LEU A 49 0.36 3.13 -15.99
CA LEU A 49 -0.01 1.76 -15.67
C LEU A 49 -1.39 1.71 -15.00
N LEU A 50 -1.65 2.57 -14.01
CA LEU A 50 -2.95 2.61 -13.32
C LEU A 50 -4.10 2.94 -14.28
N ILE A 51 -3.92 3.96 -15.13
CA ILE A 51 -4.92 4.36 -16.13
C ILE A 51 -5.14 3.25 -17.14
N LYS A 52 -4.07 2.60 -17.63
CA LYS A 52 -4.18 1.47 -18.57
C LYS A 52 -4.86 0.26 -17.94
N SER A 53 -4.63 0.01 -16.65
CA SER A 53 -5.37 -0.98 -15.86
C SER A 53 -6.79 -0.53 -15.51
N GLY A 54 -7.21 0.66 -15.95
CA GLY A 54 -8.56 1.21 -15.84
C GLY A 54 -8.99 1.61 -14.43
N HIS A 55 -8.03 2.04 -13.62
CA HIS A 55 -8.29 2.70 -12.34
C HIS A 55 -8.30 4.22 -12.52
N ASP A 56 -9.11 4.91 -11.72
CA ASP A 56 -9.04 6.37 -11.63
C ASP A 56 -7.84 6.79 -10.76
N VAL A 57 -7.32 7.99 -10.97
CA VAL A 57 -6.17 8.52 -10.23
C VAL A 57 -6.41 9.98 -9.85
N SER A 58 -6.29 10.28 -8.56
CA SER A 58 -6.30 11.64 -8.03
C SER A 58 -4.91 11.99 -7.50
N LEU A 59 -4.36 13.09 -7.99
CA LEU A 59 -3.05 13.58 -7.60
C LEU A 59 -3.18 14.62 -6.49
N LEU A 60 -2.46 14.41 -5.38
CA LEU A 60 -2.32 15.40 -4.31
C LEU A 60 -1.20 16.38 -4.70
N VAL A 61 -1.49 17.68 -4.66
CA VAL A 61 -0.69 18.69 -5.39
C VAL A 61 0.11 19.61 -4.48
N ARG A 62 -0.17 19.68 -3.18
CA ARG A 62 0.57 20.56 -2.28
C ARG A 62 1.80 19.85 -1.72
N GLU A 63 2.97 20.43 -1.92
CA GLU A 63 4.16 20.08 -1.16
C GLU A 63 4.44 21.20 -0.17
N ASP A 64 4.54 20.87 1.12
CA ASP A 64 4.99 21.80 2.13
C ASP A 64 6.39 21.37 2.56
N LYS A 65 7.40 22.16 2.15
CA LYS A 65 8.80 21.88 2.47
C LYS A 65 9.11 22.08 3.96
N ASN A 66 8.20 22.67 4.73
CA ASN A 66 8.30 22.76 6.19
C ASN A 66 7.69 21.51 6.85
N VAL A 67 8.05 20.32 6.34
CA VAL A 67 7.73 19.06 7.04
C VAL A 67 8.42 19.11 8.40
N LEU A 68 7.64 19.38 9.44
CA LEU A 68 8.09 19.31 10.82
C LEU A 68 8.70 17.93 11.09
N GLU A 69 9.69 17.88 11.97
CA GLU A 69 10.21 16.62 12.49
C GLU A 69 9.04 15.76 12.98
N SER A 70 8.92 14.57 12.40
CA SER A 70 7.95 13.56 12.79
C SER A 70 8.66 12.42 13.49
N GLU A 71 7.96 11.78 14.42
CA GLU A 71 8.46 10.62 15.16
C GLU A 71 8.58 9.37 14.27
N LEU A 72 7.93 9.34 13.10
CA LEU A 72 7.99 8.22 12.17
C LEU A 72 9.23 8.30 11.27
N GLU A 73 9.96 7.18 11.16
CA GLU A 73 11.17 7.06 10.34
C GLU A 73 10.93 7.48 8.87
N HIS A 74 9.77 7.10 8.33
CA HIS A 74 9.42 7.33 6.92
C HIS A 74 8.61 8.61 6.67
N ALA A 75 8.48 9.51 7.64
CA ALA A 75 7.64 10.70 7.50
C ALA A 75 7.98 11.59 6.30
N LYS A 76 9.26 11.65 5.93
CA LYS A 76 9.75 12.43 4.78
C LYS A 76 9.16 11.95 3.44
N TRP A 77 8.78 10.68 3.35
CA TRP A 77 8.20 10.11 2.13
C TRP A 77 6.84 10.71 1.79
N LEU A 78 6.15 11.31 2.76
CA LEU A 78 4.84 11.90 2.56
C LEU A 78 4.90 13.28 1.87
N GLY A 79 6.05 13.97 1.91
CA GLY A 79 6.22 15.33 1.36
C GLY A 79 5.47 16.46 2.09
N VAL A 80 4.61 16.11 3.06
CA VAL A 80 3.82 17.00 3.93
C VAL A 80 3.65 16.34 5.30
N ASN A 81 3.01 17.03 6.25
CA ASN A 81 2.56 16.38 7.48
C ASN A 81 1.27 15.56 7.25
N GLN A 82 0.95 14.66 8.19
CA GLN A 82 -0.22 13.78 8.10
C GLN A 82 -1.56 14.54 8.03
N GLU A 83 -1.67 15.69 8.71
CA GLU A 83 -2.89 16.49 8.72
C GLU A 83 -3.20 17.07 7.32
N PHE A 84 -2.19 17.64 6.65
CA PHE A 84 -2.34 18.14 5.28
C PHE A 84 -2.63 17.02 4.30
N ASP A 85 -1.96 15.87 4.40
CA ASP A 85 -2.25 14.72 3.53
C ASP A 85 -3.69 14.22 3.73
N ALA A 86 -4.18 14.18 4.98
CA ALA A 86 -5.55 13.81 5.27
C ALA A 86 -6.56 14.80 4.67
N ILE A 87 -6.30 16.11 4.76
CA ILE A 87 -7.17 17.14 4.15
C ILE A 87 -7.25 16.97 2.63
N GLU A 88 -6.11 16.85 1.95
CA GLU A 88 -6.12 16.69 0.49
C GLU A 88 -6.69 15.33 0.06
N THR A 89 -6.48 14.28 0.85
CA THR A 89 -7.16 12.99 0.64
C THR A 89 -8.67 13.15 0.75
N LEU A 90 -9.18 13.85 1.78
CA LEU A 90 -10.61 14.11 1.94
C LEU A 90 -11.17 14.95 0.78
N GLU A 91 -10.43 15.92 0.28
CA GLU A 91 -10.79 16.68 -0.93
C GLU A 91 -10.89 15.77 -2.16
N ALA A 92 -9.94 14.84 -2.34
CA ALA A 92 -9.96 13.85 -3.43
C ALA A 92 -11.07 12.80 -3.30
N LEU A 93 -11.68 12.67 -2.11
CA LEU A 93 -12.80 11.77 -1.84
C LEU A 93 -14.17 12.48 -1.92
N ALA A 94 -14.21 13.81 -1.99
CA ALA A 94 -15.44 14.60 -1.80
C ALA A 94 -16.49 14.45 -2.92
N ASP A 95 -16.12 13.92 -4.08
CA ASP A 95 -16.98 13.78 -5.26
C ASP A 95 -17.86 12.52 -5.22
N SER A 96 -17.70 11.65 -4.22
CA SER A 96 -18.40 10.36 -4.15
C SER A 96 -18.49 9.83 -2.72
N ASN A 97 -19.42 8.91 -2.50
CA ASN A 97 -19.41 8.09 -1.29
C ASN A 97 -18.45 6.92 -1.48
N TRP A 98 -17.60 6.68 -0.49
CA TRP A 98 -16.61 5.61 -0.50
C TRP A 98 -16.99 4.51 0.47
N ASP A 99 -17.05 3.28 -0.03
CA ASP A 99 -17.34 2.12 0.82
C ASP A 99 -16.07 1.74 1.60
N TRP A 100 -14.91 1.84 0.96
CA TRP A 100 -13.62 1.49 1.54
C TRP A 100 -12.55 2.55 1.21
N VAL A 101 -11.69 2.80 2.19
CA VAL A 101 -10.37 3.42 1.99
C VAL A 101 -9.32 2.39 2.37
N ILE A 102 -8.39 2.14 1.46
CA ILE A 102 -7.22 1.31 1.67
C ILE A 102 -6.02 2.24 1.77
N VAL A 103 -5.18 2.06 2.78
CA VAL A 103 -3.95 2.83 2.93
C VAL A 103 -2.75 1.89 2.99
N ASP A 104 -1.73 2.23 2.23
CA ASP A 104 -0.47 1.50 2.16
C ASP A 104 0.69 2.50 2.09
N HIS A 105 1.03 3.06 3.25
CA HIS A 105 2.03 4.11 3.35
C HIS A 105 2.68 4.13 4.74
N TYR A 106 4.01 4.07 4.79
CA TYR A 106 4.74 4.01 6.07
C TYR A 106 4.71 5.31 6.88
N ALA A 107 4.48 6.45 6.23
CA ALA A 107 4.37 7.74 6.91
C ALA A 107 3.00 8.02 7.55
N LEU A 108 2.02 7.11 7.40
CA LEU A 108 0.64 7.30 7.86
C LEU A 108 0.33 6.36 9.02
N ASP A 109 -0.25 6.92 10.09
CA ASP A 109 -0.67 6.20 11.29
C ASP A 109 -2.09 6.57 11.71
N TYR A 110 -2.50 6.13 12.91
CA TYR A 110 -3.82 6.41 13.49
C TYR A 110 -4.28 7.87 13.38
N ARG A 111 -3.36 8.86 13.39
CA ARG A 111 -3.70 10.29 13.29
C ARG A 111 -4.33 10.61 11.93
N TRP A 112 -3.72 10.12 10.86
CA TRP A 112 -4.28 10.23 9.51
C TRP A 112 -5.53 9.37 9.36
N GLU A 113 -5.49 8.14 9.88
CA GLU A 113 -6.61 7.20 9.80
C GLU A 113 -7.87 7.76 10.46
N ASP A 114 -7.79 8.31 11.67
CA ASP A 114 -8.92 8.90 12.39
C ASP A 114 -9.53 10.11 11.65
N ALA A 115 -8.70 10.88 10.95
CA ALA A 115 -9.18 11.99 10.12
C ALA A 115 -9.95 11.47 8.90
N VAL A 116 -9.42 10.48 8.18
CA VAL A 116 -9.98 9.97 6.92
C VAL A 116 -11.12 9.00 7.13
N LYS A 117 -11.14 8.24 8.22
CA LYS A 117 -12.15 7.19 8.49
C LYS A 117 -13.59 7.71 8.50
N LYS A 118 -13.79 9.01 8.73
CA LYS A 118 -15.12 9.67 8.66
C LYS A 118 -15.70 9.75 7.23
N SER A 119 -14.87 9.58 6.21
CA SER A 119 -15.26 9.65 4.79
C SER A 119 -15.59 8.29 4.17
N THR A 120 -15.43 7.20 4.93
CA THR A 120 -15.57 5.83 4.42
C THR A 120 -16.34 4.94 5.40
N THR A 121 -16.94 3.87 4.90
CA THR A 121 -17.61 2.86 5.75
C THR A 121 -16.60 1.90 6.37
N LYS A 122 -15.52 1.57 5.65
CA LYS A 122 -14.46 0.67 6.10
C LYS A 122 -13.08 1.19 5.76
N MET A 123 -12.12 0.85 6.59
CA MET A 123 -10.70 1.14 6.37
C MET A 123 -9.85 -0.13 6.48
N LEU A 124 -9.03 -0.36 5.45
CA LEU A 124 -7.99 -1.38 5.42
C LEU A 124 -6.62 -0.71 5.45
N VAL A 125 -5.78 -1.08 6.42
CA VAL A 125 -4.37 -0.67 6.45
C VAL A 125 -3.49 -1.84 6.03
N ILE A 126 -2.53 -1.57 5.15
CA ILE A 126 -1.44 -2.49 4.80
C ILE A 126 -0.16 -1.97 5.48
N ASP A 127 0.40 -2.75 6.40
CA ASP A 127 1.65 -2.41 7.07
C ASP A 127 2.42 -3.65 7.51
N ASP A 128 3.75 -3.58 7.44
CA ASP A 128 4.68 -4.62 7.84
C ASP A 128 5.84 -4.12 8.73
N LEU A 129 5.81 -2.86 9.17
CA LEU A 129 6.85 -2.29 10.05
C LEU A 129 6.55 -2.52 11.53
N SER A 130 5.27 -2.56 11.92
CA SER A 130 4.83 -2.70 13.32
C SER A 130 5.37 -1.61 14.26
N ASP A 131 5.78 -0.45 13.75
CA ASP A 131 6.41 0.63 14.52
C ASP A 131 5.41 1.69 15.02
N ARG A 132 4.15 1.61 14.60
CA ARG A 132 3.11 2.60 14.89
C ARG A 132 1.75 1.99 15.22
N GLN A 133 0.85 2.85 15.69
CA GLN A 133 -0.54 2.48 16.01
C GLN A 133 -1.46 2.74 14.82
N HIS A 134 -2.52 1.93 14.74
CA HIS A 134 -3.54 2.03 13.71
C HIS A 134 -4.95 2.03 14.34
N THR A 135 -5.91 2.64 13.68
CA THR A 135 -7.35 2.70 14.02
C THR A 135 -8.26 2.10 12.93
N CYS A 136 -7.67 1.34 12.00
CA CYS A 136 -8.37 0.62 10.92
C CYS A 136 -9.37 -0.46 11.38
N ASP A 137 -10.25 -0.86 10.45
CA ASP A 137 -11.18 -1.98 10.66
C ASP A 137 -10.55 -3.33 10.30
N ILE A 138 -9.64 -3.31 9.32
CA ILE A 138 -8.88 -4.47 8.87
C ILE A 138 -7.42 -4.07 8.76
N PHE A 139 -6.55 -4.92 9.29
CA PHE A 139 -5.10 -4.76 9.22
C PHE A 139 -4.49 -5.92 8.44
N LEU A 140 -3.66 -5.62 7.45
CA LEU A 140 -2.98 -6.60 6.60
C LEU A 140 -1.46 -6.49 6.75
N ASN A 141 -0.84 -7.55 7.27
CA ASN A 141 0.59 -7.81 7.11
C ASN A 141 0.77 -9.14 6.36
N GLN A 142 1.21 -9.07 5.12
CA GLN A 142 1.39 -10.25 4.27
C GLN A 142 2.68 -11.04 4.51
N ASN A 143 3.60 -10.53 5.34
CA ASN A 143 4.91 -11.13 5.55
C ASN A 143 4.86 -12.29 6.55
N ILE A 144 5.94 -13.06 6.62
CA ILE A 144 6.13 -14.06 7.66
C ILE A 144 6.34 -13.33 8.99
N VAL A 145 5.48 -13.64 9.96
CA VAL A 145 5.52 -13.08 11.32
C VAL A 145 5.42 -14.25 12.28
N ASP A 146 6.43 -14.43 13.13
CA ASP A 146 6.49 -15.55 14.07
C ASP A 146 5.50 -15.36 15.24
N ASP A 147 5.56 -14.21 15.93
CA ASP A 147 4.69 -13.88 17.07
C ASP A 147 3.91 -12.58 16.80
N ALA A 148 2.85 -12.71 16.00
CA ALA A 148 2.00 -11.60 15.61
C ALA A 148 1.23 -10.98 16.80
N GLU A 149 0.90 -11.76 17.82
CA GLU A 149 0.17 -11.25 18.98
C GLU A 149 1.03 -10.28 19.78
N SER A 150 2.28 -10.67 20.08
CA SER A 150 3.24 -9.81 20.76
C SER A 150 3.64 -8.61 19.90
N LEU A 151 3.93 -8.84 18.61
CA LEU A 151 4.41 -7.80 17.69
C LEU A 151 3.42 -6.63 17.57
N TYR A 152 2.12 -6.94 17.53
CA TYR A 152 1.05 -5.97 17.37
C TYR A 152 0.28 -5.67 18.66
N ALA A 153 0.79 -6.09 19.82
CA ALA A 153 0.14 -5.83 21.10
C ALA A 153 -0.01 -4.31 21.32
N ASN A 154 -1.24 -3.86 21.60
CA ASN A 154 -1.59 -2.44 21.78
C ASN A 154 -1.30 -1.52 20.58
N LYS A 155 -1.06 -2.08 19.38
CA LYS A 155 -0.87 -1.31 18.13
C LYS A 155 -2.08 -1.32 17.23
N LEU A 156 -2.98 -2.29 17.41
CA LEU A 156 -4.19 -2.47 16.61
C LEU A 156 -5.45 -2.38 17.48
N PRO A 157 -6.58 -1.94 16.93
CA PRO A 157 -7.86 -1.96 17.64
C PRO A 157 -8.23 -3.39 18.04
N ARG A 158 -8.92 -3.54 19.17
CA ARG A 158 -9.34 -4.86 19.67
C ARG A 158 -10.24 -5.60 18.69
N ASP A 159 -11.11 -4.87 18.02
CA ASP A 159 -12.12 -5.41 17.11
C ASP A 159 -11.66 -5.42 15.64
N ALA A 160 -10.41 -5.03 15.36
CA ALA A 160 -9.87 -5.07 14.01
C ALA A 160 -9.67 -6.51 13.53
N ILE A 161 -10.05 -6.79 12.28
CA ILE A 161 -9.74 -8.05 11.63
C ILE A 161 -8.25 -8.06 11.25
N LYS A 162 -7.51 -9.06 11.74
CA LYS A 162 -6.07 -9.18 11.53
C LYS A 162 -5.78 -10.21 10.45
N LEU A 163 -5.34 -9.75 9.29
CA LEU A 163 -4.90 -10.57 8.18
C LEU A 163 -3.37 -10.64 8.17
N ILE A 164 -2.81 -11.51 9.02
CA ILE A 164 -1.35 -11.64 9.19
C ILE A 164 -0.85 -12.97 8.62
N GLY A 165 0.23 -12.90 7.84
CA GLY A 165 0.93 -14.05 7.30
C GLY A 165 0.82 -14.22 5.78
N PRO A 166 1.68 -15.07 5.19
CA PRO A 166 1.79 -15.25 3.74
C PRO A 166 0.54 -15.84 3.06
N LYS A 167 -0.42 -16.35 3.83
CA LYS A 167 -1.75 -16.73 3.32
C LYS A 167 -2.53 -15.55 2.73
N TYR A 168 -2.16 -14.32 3.08
CA TYR A 168 -2.78 -13.09 2.60
C TYR A 168 -1.91 -12.31 1.60
N ALA A 169 -0.87 -12.96 1.06
CA ALA A 169 0.04 -12.31 0.11
C ALA A 169 -0.69 -11.83 -1.16
N LEU A 170 -0.52 -10.55 -1.47
CA LEU A 170 -1.05 -9.92 -2.67
C LEU A 170 -0.15 -10.26 -3.87
N LEU A 171 -0.34 -11.45 -4.43
CA LEU A 171 0.43 -11.94 -5.57
C LEU A 171 -0.29 -11.72 -6.89
N ARG A 172 0.43 -11.21 -7.90
CA ARG A 172 -0.10 -11.10 -9.27
C ARG A 172 -0.49 -12.47 -9.82
N GLU A 173 -1.51 -12.48 -10.67
CA GLU A 173 -2.08 -13.71 -11.25
C GLU A 173 -1.04 -14.57 -11.98
N GLU A 174 -0.03 -13.96 -12.59
CA GLU A 174 1.09 -14.65 -13.23
C GLU A 174 1.84 -15.60 -12.29
N PHE A 175 1.97 -15.28 -10.99
CA PHE A 175 2.60 -16.17 -10.01
C PHE A 175 1.73 -17.39 -9.73
N LEU A 176 0.40 -17.23 -9.71
CA LEU A 176 -0.54 -18.34 -9.54
C LEU A 176 -0.47 -19.28 -10.75
N VAL A 177 -0.47 -18.71 -11.96
CA VAL A 177 -0.32 -19.48 -13.20
C VAL A 177 1.03 -20.20 -13.24
N ALA A 178 2.12 -19.52 -12.90
CA ALA A 178 3.46 -20.10 -12.88
C ALA A 178 3.59 -21.23 -11.84
N ARG A 179 3.01 -21.05 -10.64
CA ARG A 179 3.04 -22.05 -9.57
C ARG A 179 2.40 -23.37 -10.01
N SER A 180 1.31 -23.32 -10.77
CA SER A 180 0.64 -24.53 -11.31
C SER A 180 1.50 -25.33 -12.29
N LYS A 181 2.52 -24.69 -12.89
CA LYS A 181 3.40 -25.28 -13.89
C LYS A 181 4.79 -25.62 -13.34
N VAL A 182 5.05 -25.28 -12.07
CA VAL A 182 6.39 -25.43 -11.49
C VAL A 182 6.67 -26.89 -11.16
N THR A 183 7.83 -27.37 -11.59
CA THR A 183 8.38 -28.68 -11.18
C THR A 183 9.52 -28.46 -10.20
N PHE A 184 9.58 -29.25 -9.13
CA PHE A 184 10.71 -29.20 -8.20
C PHE A 184 12.01 -29.54 -8.92
N ARG A 185 13.01 -28.66 -8.75
CA ARG A 185 14.30 -28.81 -9.40
C ARG A 185 15.17 -29.78 -8.61
N THR A 186 15.68 -30.83 -9.26
CA THR A 186 16.50 -31.87 -8.62
C THR A 186 17.95 -31.93 -9.12
N GLY A 187 18.32 -31.13 -10.15
CA GLY A 187 19.67 -31.11 -10.74
C GLY A 187 20.59 -29.99 -10.23
N PRO A 188 21.83 -29.87 -10.76
CA PRO A 188 22.79 -28.83 -10.36
C PRO A 188 22.35 -27.41 -10.77
N ILE A 189 22.63 -26.38 -9.97
CA ILE A 189 22.26 -24.97 -10.26
C ILE A 189 23.11 -24.48 -11.42
N LYS A 190 22.46 -24.13 -12.54
CA LYS A 190 23.13 -23.64 -13.77
C LYS A 190 23.00 -22.13 -13.98
N THR A 191 21.97 -21.54 -13.38
CA THR A 191 21.61 -20.14 -13.59
C THR A 191 20.99 -19.63 -12.30
N ILE A 192 21.36 -18.41 -11.92
CA ILE A 192 20.82 -17.70 -10.77
C ILE A 192 20.12 -16.45 -11.31
N LEU A 193 18.87 -16.26 -10.90
CA LEU A 193 18.18 -14.99 -11.10
C LEU A 193 18.52 -14.08 -9.93
N VAL A 194 19.02 -12.88 -10.24
CA VAL A 194 19.26 -11.81 -9.27
C VAL A 194 18.26 -10.70 -9.54
N SER A 195 17.51 -10.28 -8.52
CA SER A 195 16.54 -9.19 -8.61
C SER A 195 16.48 -8.46 -7.27
N PHE A 196 16.60 -7.13 -7.32
CA PHE A 196 16.51 -6.24 -6.15
C PHE A 196 15.15 -5.53 -6.07
N GLY A 197 14.13 -6.09 -6.72
CA GLY A 197 12.79 -5.50 -6.78
C GLY A 197 12.66 -4.48 -7.90
N GLY A 198 11.80 -3.48 -7.70
CA GLY A 198 11.43 -2.52 -8.74
C GLY A 198 12.41 -1.38 -8.94
N THR A 199 13.39 -1.21 -8.05
CA THR A 199 14.41 -0.16 -8.09
C THR A 199 15.74 -0.73 -7.62
N ASP A 200 16.80 -0.52 -8.40
CA ASP A 200 18.19 -0.84 -8.01
C ASP A 200 18.94 0.46 -7.66
N VAL A 201 18.50 1.11 -6.57
CA VAL A 201 18.98 2.46 -6.19
C VAL A 201 20.50 2.51 -6.00
N ASN A 202 21.09 1.40 -5.55
CA ASN A 202 22.53 1.29 -5.30
C ASN A 202 23.31 0.68 -6.49
N ASN A 203 22.63 0.41 -7.61
CA ASN A 203 23.19 -0.18 -8.81
C ASN A 203 24.04 -1.44 -8.55
N VAL A 204 23.55 -2.34 -7.70
CA VAL A 204 24.29 -3.54 -7.27
C VAL A 204 24.18 -4.72 -8.26
N THR A 205 23.48 -4.52 -9.38
CA THR A 205 23.29 -5.54 -10.44
C THR A 205 24.04 -5.32 -11.74
N SER A 206 24.79 -4.21 -11.86
CA SER A 206 25.58 -3.86 -13.07
C SER A 206 27.00 -4.40 -13.06
#